data_AF-A0A6P6C2J0-F1
#
_entry.id   AF-A0A6P6C2J0-F1
#
_cell.length_a   1.000
_cell.length_b   1.000
_cell.length_c   1.000
_cell.angle_alpha   90.00
_cell.angle_beta   90.00
_cell.angle_gamma   90.00
#
_symmetry.space_group_name_H-M   'P 1'
#
loop_
_entity.id
_entity.type
_entity.pdbx_description
1 polymer ?
#
loop_
_entity_poly.entity_id
_entity_poly.type
_entity_poly.pdbx_seq_one_letter_code
_entity_poly.pdbx_strand_id
1 'polypeptide(L)'
;MAERLLVRALRGGKSTKIVTLNGKKITKMPSTLEKLPGLKTLDLQNNLIPKVCPEISTLTQFQDLKLREFYCEGNPLFLKQPVSAVKQEEVWNLQEITSRFIMNQLAEKNPFLMQAIAWYPQVRNTISRGRKCTICGKSFLTTWLECVEFVPPSKNWKISRNLQLVPLRILICSYKCFSQRGPNLFGIAQV
;
A
#
# COMPACT_ATOMS: atom_id res chain seq x y z
N MET A 1 26.60 -10.16 -7.46
CA MET A 1 26.28 -10.84 -8.74
C MET A 1 25.38 -9.97 -9.60
N ALA A 2 24.25 -9.48 -9.09
CA ALA A 2 23.36 -8.53 -9.78
C ALA A 2 24.06 -7.23 -10.23
N GLU A 3 24.82 -6.60 -9.33
CA GLU A 3 25.52 -5.32 -9.60
C GLU A 3 26.49 -5.38 -10.79
N ARG A 4 27.19 -6.52 -10.97
CA ARG A 4 28.10 -6.70 -12.10
C ARG A 4 27.36 -6.65 -13.44
N LEU A 5 26.10 -7.08 -13.46
CA LEU A 5 25.26 -7.06 -14.65
C LEU A 5 24.74 -5.64 -14.95
N LEU A 6 24.70 -4.75 -13.95
CA LEU A 6 24.32 -3.35 -14.12
C LEU A 6 25.48 -2.44 -14.56
N VAL A 7 26.74 -2.87 -14.50
CA VAL A 7 27.91 -2.01 -14.82
C VAL A 7 27.77 -1.31 -16.17
N ARG A 8 27.29 -2.03 -17.20
CA ARG A 8 27.07 -1.44 -18.53
C ARG A 8 25.93 -0.43 -18.54
N ALA A 9 24.84 -0.72 -17.82
CA ALA A 9 23.70 0.18 -17.68
C ALA A 9 24.10 1.47 -16.93
N LEU A 10 24.91 1.35 -15.88
CA LEU A 10 25.42 2.45 -15.06
C LEU A 10 26.32 3.39 -15.86
N ARG A 11 27.13 2.87 -16.80
CA ARG A 11 27.92 3.72 -17.73
C ARG A 11 27.04 4.62 -18.60
N GLY A 12 25.83 4.18 -18.95
CA GLY A 12 24.88 4.98 -19.73
C GLY A 12 24.15 6.06 -18.90
N GLY A 13 24.09 5.91 -17.56
CA GLY A 13 23.52 6.88 -16.64
C GLY A 13 22.12 7.35 -17.05
N LYS A 14 21.98 8.66 -17.34
CA LYS A 14 20.70 9.29 -17.75
C LYS A 14 20.15 8.78 -19.09
N SER A 15 20.99 8.23 -19.96
CA SER A 15 20.56 7.74 -21.28
C SER A 15 19.96 6.33 -21.22
N THR A 16 20.27 5.58 -20.16
CA THR A 16 19.76 4.22 -19.96
C THR A 16 18.28 4.28 -19.57
N LYS A 17 17.41 3.90 -20.51
CA LYS A 17 15.95 3.85 -20.32
C LYS A 17 15.41 2.46 -20.03
N ILE A 18 16.12 1.42 -20.45
CA ILE A 18 15.68 0.02 -20.38
C ILE A 18 16.83 -0.81 -19.83
N VAL A 19 16.54 -1.62 -18.81
CA VAL A 19 17.46 -2.62 -18.26
C VAL A 19 16.77 -3.97 -18.25
N THR A 20 17.37 -4.94 -18.94
CA THR A 20 16.85 -6.30 -19.05
C THR A 20 17.85 -7.29 -18.45
N LEU A 21 17.44 -7.96 -17.39
CA LEU A 21 18.21 -8.97 -16.64
C LEU A 21 17.42 -10.27 -16.47
N ASN A 22 16.55 -10.60 -17.43
CA ASN A 22 15.74 -11.82 -17.42
C ASN A 22 16.63 -13.09 -17.38
N GLY A 23 16.27 -14.06 -16.54
CA GLY A 23 16.88 -15.40 -16.57
C GLY A 23 18.33 -15.46 -16.08
N LYS A 24 18.78 -14.50 -15.28
CA LYS A 24 20.19 -14.36 -14.85
C LYS A 24 20.52 -15.02 -13.51
N LYS A 25 19.60 -15.83 -12.96
CA LYS A 25 19.74 -16.49 -11.64
C LYS A 25 20.11 -15.50 -10.53
N ILE A 26 19.63 -14.26 -10.62
CA ILE A 26 19.90 -13.20 -9.67
C ILE A 26 19.21 -13.52 -8.35
N THR A 27 19.96 -13.56 -7.24
CA THR A 27 19.42 -13.87 -5.90
C THR A 27 19.15 -12.63 -5.04
N LYS A 28 19.56 -11.45 -5.49
CA LYS A 28 19.35 -10.17 -4.80
C LYS A 28 19.01 -9.09 -5.83
N MET A 29 17.99 -8.29 -5.56
CA MET A 29 17.68 -7.13 -6.39
C MET A 29 18.85 -6.15 -6.35
N PRO A 30 19.22 -5.50 -7.47
CA PRO A 30 20.28 -4.51 -7.45
C PRO A 30 19.88 -3.28 -6.65
N SER A 31 20.77 -2.76 -5.81
CA SER A 31 20.52 -1.57 -4.98
C SER A 31 20.89 -0.27 -5.70
N THR A 32 21.73 -0.32 -6.74
CA THR A 32 22.19 0.90 -7.44
C THR A 32 21.24 1.39 -8.54
N LEU A 33 19.98 0.97 -8.54
CA LEU A 33 19.00 1.38 -9.57
C LEU A 33 18.73 2.89 -9.52
N GLU A 34 18.85 3.51 -8.35
CA GLU A 34 18.78 4.98 -8.15
C GLU A 34 19.79 5.76 -9.02
N LYS A 35 20.92 5.14 -9.40
CA LYS A 35 21.95 5.75 -10.25
C LYS A 35 21.55 5.80 -11.74
N LEU A 36 20.36 5.29 -12.08
CA LEU A 36 19.78 5.30 -13.41
C LEU A 36 18.51 6.19 -13.43
N PRO A 37 18.64 7.51 -13.27
CA PRO A 37 17.49 8.42 -13.18
C PRO A 37 16.65 8.50 -14.48
N GLY A 38 17.18 7.97 -15.60
CA GLY A 38 16.49 7.86 -16.87
C GLY A 38 15.72 6.55 -17.08
N LEU A 39 15.82 5.61 -16.14
CA LEU A 39 15.26 4.26 -16.27
C LEU A 39 13.72 4.31 -16.28
N LYS A 40 13.13 3.69 -17.29
CA LYS A 40 11.68 3.60 -17.50
C LYS A 40 11.18 2.16 -17.48
N THR A 41 12.00 1.21 -17.93
CA THR A 41 11.64 -0.21 -17.97
C THR A 41 12.72 -1.03 -17.29
N LEU A 42 12.33 -1.81 -16.29
CA LEU A 42 13.19 -2.77 -15.60
C LEU A 42 12.59 -4.16 -15.74
N ASP A 43 13.33 -5.08 -16.37
CA ASP A 43 12.95 -6.48 -16.51
C ASP A 43 13.88 -7.38 -15.71
N LEU A 44 13.36 -7.97 -14.64
CA LEU A 44 14.01 -8.93 -13.75
C LEU A 44 13.33 -10.31 -13.79
N GLN A 45 12.51 -10.61 -14.78
CA GLN A 45 11.77 -11.88 -14.84
C GLN A 45 12.68 -13.11 -14.75
N ASN A 46 12.14 -14.23 -14.24
CA ASN A 46 12.80 -15.53 -14.17
C ASN A 46 14.15 -15.50 -13.44
N ASN A 47 14.22 -14.80 -12.31
CA ASN A 47 15.37 -14.80 -11.41
C ASN A 47 15.01 -15.48 -10.08
N LEU A 48 15.89 -15.38 -9.08
CA LEU A 48 15.76 -16.03 -7.76
C LEU A 48 15.69 -14.98 -6.65
N ILE A 49 15.12 -13.81 -6.93
CA ILE A 49 15.06 -12.68 -5.98
C ILE A 49 13.95 -12.94 -4.95
N PRO A 50 14.27 -13.10 -3.65
CA PRO A 50 13.30 -13.47 -2.62
C PRO A 50 12.52 -12.28 -2.04
N LYS A 51 13.02 -11.06 -2.25
CA LYS A 51 12.41 -9.82 -1.78
C LYS A 51 12.90 -8.62 -2.57
N VAL A 52 12.06 -7.59 -2.65
CA VAL A 52 12.42 -6.28 -3.18
C VAL A 52 13.45 -5.63 -2.25
N CYS A 53 14.40 -4.85 -2.79
CA CYS A 53 15.39 -4.16 -1.96
C CYS A 53 14.76 -3.03 -1.12
N PRO A 54 15.28 -2.75 0.10
CA PRO A 54 14.80 -1.67 0.98
C PRO A 54 14.63 -0.34 0.27
N GLU A 55 15.62 0.00 -0.56
CA GLU A 55 15.70 1.10 -1.50
C GLU A 55 14.38 1.30 -2.27
N ILE A 56 13.93 0.26 -2.98
CA ILE A 56 12.68 0.27 -3.76
C ILE A 56 11.44 0.13 -2.87
N SER A 57 11.56 -0.52 -1.71
CA SER A 57 10.46 -0.71 -0.75
C SER A 57 10.07 0.60 -0.03
N THR A 58 11.03 1.51 0.16
CA THR A 58 10.74 2.87 0.59
C THR A 58 10.22 3.64 -0.62
N LEU A 59 8.93 4.03 -0.55
CA LEU A 59 8.21 4.74 -1.63
C LEU A 59 8.95 5.97 -2.19
N THR A 60 9.88 6.55 -1.43
CA THR A 60 10.76 7.64 -1.87
C THR A 60 11.56 7.27 -3.11
N GLN A 61 12.22 6.11 -3.15
CA GLN A 61 13.03 5.80 -4.32
C GLN A 61 12.22 5.32 -5.51
N PHE A 62 11.04 4.72 -5.32
CA PHE A 62 10.14 4.40 -6.44
C PHE A 62 9.52 5.67 -7.05
N GLN A 63 9.41 6.75 -6.29
CA GLN A 63 9.03 8.06 -6.84
C GLN A 63 10.16 8.67 -7.67
N ASP A 64 11.42 8.45 -7.27
CA ASP A 64 12.61 8.94 -7.99
C ASP A 64 12.93 8.10 -9.24
N LEU A 65 12.79 6.78 -9.13
CA LEU A 65 12.79 5.83 -10.23
C LEU A 65 11.46 5.95 -10.97
N LYS A 66 11.40 6.85 -11.97
CA LYS A 66 10.25 7.07 -12.87
C LYS A 66 9.96 5.87 -13.80
N LEU A 67 9.98 4.66 -13.23
CA LEU A 67 9.63 3.40 -13.88
C LEU A 67 8.19 3.47 -14.35
N ARG A 68 8.02 3.14 -15.62
CA ARG A 68 6.72 2.94 -16.27
C ARG A 68 6.37 1.45 -16.28
N GLU A 69 7.38 0.60 -16.37
CA GLU A 69 7.25 -0.85 -16.50
C GLU A 69 8.25 -1.54 -15.58
N PHE A 70 7.75 -2.49 -14.78
CA PHE A 70 8.56 -3.33 -13.92
C PHE A 70 8.11 -4.78 -14.05
N TYR A 71 8.93 -5.60 -14.71
CA TYR A 71 8.69 -7.02 -14.89
C TYR A 71 9.53 -7.80 -13.89
N CYS A 72 8.90 -8.67 -13.12
CA CYS A 72 9.56 -9.40 -12.04
C CYS A 72 8.99 -10.80 -11.78
N GLU A 73 8.14 -11.26 -12.69
CA GLU A 73 7.48 -12.57 -12.69
C GLU A 73 8.52 -13.70 -12.66
N GLY A 74 8.15 -14.86 -12.12
CA GLY A 74 9.06 -16.01 -12.00
C GLY A 74 10.13 -15.88 -10.90
N ASN A 75 10.15 -14.78 -10.14
CA ASN A 75 10.97 -14.65 -8.93
C ASN A 75 10.19 -15.11 -7.68
N PRO A 76 10.88 -15.61 -6.65
CA PRO A 76 10.31 -15.86 -5.33
C PRO A 76 10.09 -14.56 -4.51
N LEU A 77 9.73 -13.44 -5.16
CA LEU A 77 9.60 -12.12 -4.52
C LEU A 77 8.54 -12.06 -3.42
N PHE A 78 7.54 -12.92 -3.53
CA PHE A 78 6.41 -12.97 -2.63
C PHE A 78 6.27 -14.41 -2.14
N LEU A 79 6.42 -14.60 -0.83
CA LEU A 79 5.81 -15.76 -0.20
C LEU A 79 4.30 -15.57 -0.34
N LYS A 80 3.64 -16.40 -1.14
CA LYS A 80 2.17 -16.40 -1.31
C LYS A 80 1.44 -16.97 -0.09
N GLN A 81 2.08 -16.91 1.08
CA GLN A 81 1.56 -17.44 2.33
C GLN A 81 1.38 -16.27 3.31
N PRO A 82 0.14 -15.96 3.70
CA PRO A 82 -0.09 -14.95 4.71
C PRO A 82 0.52 -15.40 6.05
N VAL A 83 1.18 -14.48 6.74
CA VAL A 83 1.65 -14.70 8.11
C VAL A 83 0.51 -14.39 9.07
N SER A 84 0.35 -15.21 10.12
CA SER A 84 -0.60 -14.91 11.19
C SER A 84 0.02 -13.89 12.13
N ALA A 85 -0.56 -12.68 12.21
CA ALA A 85 -0.14 -11.64 13.14
C ALA A 85 -0.87 -11.78 14.48
N VAL A 86 -0.17 -11.50 15.58
CA VAL A 86 -0.79 -11.42 16.91
C VAL A 86 -1.75 -10.23 16.92
N LYS A 87 -3.02 -10.48 17.24
CA LYS A 87 -4.03 -9.42 17.39
C LYS A 87 -3.77 -8.72 18.73
N GLN A 88 -3.44 -7.43 18.68
CA GLN A 88 -3.45 -6.58 19.88
C GLN A 88 -4.77 -5.80 19.89
N GLU A 89 -5.60 -6.03 20.89
CA GLU A 89 -6.76 -5.18 21.13
C GLU A 89 -6.26 -3.86 21.71
N GLU A 90 -6.11 -2.86 20.84
CA GLU A 90 -5.80 -1.51 21.27
C GLU A 90 -6.99 -0.91 22.00
N VAL A 91 -6.78 -0.51 23.26
CA VAL A 91 -7.72 0.35 23.98
C VAL A 91 -7.69 1.72 23.31
N TRP A 92 -8.85 2.15 22.78
CA TRP A 92 -8.98 3.45 22.16
C TRP A 92 -8.80 4.56 23.19
N ASN A 93 -8.03 5.59 22.83
CA ASN A 93 -7.96 6.79 23.65
C ASN A 93 -9.34 7.49 23.67
N LEU A 94 -9.55 8.36 24.66
CA LEU A 94 -10.81 9.08 24.80
C LEU A 94 -11.15 9.91 23.54
N GLN A 95 -10.14 10.52 22.91
CA GLN A 95 -10.33 11.28 21.67
C GLN A 95 -10.91 10.43 20.54
N GLU A 96 -10.43 9.19 20.35
CA GLU A 96 -10.90 8.24 19.34
C GLU A 96 -12.34 7.83 19.66
N ILE A 97 -12.63 7.44 20.91
CA ILE A 97 -13.97 7.05 21.35
C ILE A 97 -14.98 8.18 21.11
N THR A 98 -14.65 9.39 21.57
CA THR A 98 -15.52 10.56 21.44
C THR A 98 -15.68 10.99 19.97
N SER A 99 -14.59 10.96 19.19
CA SER A 99 -14.66 11.30 17.76
C SER A 99 -15.54 10.31 17.00
N ARG A 100 -15.42 9.00 17.27
CA ARG A 100 -16.31 7.98 16.69
C ARG A 100 -17.76 8.25 17.01
N PHE A 101 -18.08 8.54 18.27
CA PHE A 101 -19.44 8.85 18.69
C PHE A 101 -19.99 10.07 17.92
N ILE A 102 -19.28 11.20 17.96
CA ILE A 102 -19.70 12.44 17.30
C ILE A 102 -19.90 12.22 15.79
N MET A 103 -18.92 11.62 15.11
CA MET A 103 -19.01 11.38 13.66
C MET A 103 -20.20 10.51 13.27
N ASN A 104 -20.48 9.44 14.03
CA ASN A 104 -21.59 8.55 13.74
C ASN A 104 -22.95 9.23 14.01
N GLN A 105 -23.06 10.00 15.10
CA GLN A 105 -24.28 10.78 15.37
C GLN A 105 -24.53 11.87 14.33
N LEU A 106 -23.48 12.51 13.81
CA LEU A 106 -23.62 13.46 12.70
C LEU A 106 -24.04 12.76 11.41
N ALA A 107 -23.56 11.54 11.13
CA ALA A 107 -24.02 10.75 10.00
C ALA A 107 -25.52 10.38 10.12
N GLU A 108 -25.99 10.17 11.35
CA GLU A 108 -27.40 9.97 11.70
C GLU A 108 -28.22 11.28 11.76
N LYS A 109 -27.61 12.43 11.43
CA LYS A 109 -28.24 13.76 11.41
C LYS A 109 -28.81 14.18 12.78
N ASN A 110 -28.12 13.87 13.87
CA ASN A 110 -28.49 14.33 15.21
C ASN A 110 -28.55 15.87 15.26
N PRO A 111 -29.72 16.50 15.49
CA PRO A 111 -29.90 17.95 15.33
C PRO A 111 -29.09 18.74 16.37
N PHE A 112 -28.99 18.23 17.60
CA PHE A 112 -28.22 18.88 18.66
C PHE A 112 -26.73 18.94 18.31
N LEU A 113 -26.15 17.84 17.86
CA LEU A 113 -24.74 17.81 17.48
C LEU A 113 -24.45 18.59 16.20
N MET A 114 -25.36 18.59 15.23
CA MET A 114 -25.23 19.42 14.02
C MET A 114 -25.18 20.91 14.36
N GLN A 115 -25.99 21.37 15.31
CA GLN A 115 -25.95 22.75 15.77
C GLN A 115 -24.70 23.02 16.63
N ALA A 116 -24.40 22.14 17.60
CA ALA A 116 -23.30 22.31 18.52
C ALA A 116 -21.94 22.41 17.79
N ILE A 117 -21.71 21.58 16.77
CA ILE A 117 -20.41 21.54 16.09
C ILE A 117 -20.07 22.82 15.33
N ALA A 118 -21.08 23.64 14.99
CA ALA A 118 -20.85 24.96 14.39
C ALA A 118 -20.08 25.89 15.35
N TRP A 119 -20.27 25.72 16.65
CA TRP A 119 -19.64 26.55 17.70
C TRP A 119 -18.25 26.06 18.11
N TYR A 120 -17.83 24.85 17.70
CA TYR A 120 -16.55 24.25 18.10
C TYR A 120 -15.70 23.88 16.87
N PRO A 121 -15.06 24.86 16.21
CA PRO A 121 -14.29 24.64 14.98
C PRO A 121 -13.13 23.64 15.16
N GLN A 122 -12.52 23.58 16.34
CA GLN A 122 -11.49 22.59 16.68
C GLN A 122 -12.00 21.15 16.62
N VAL A 123 -13.24 20.91 17.06
CA VAL A 123 -13.87 19.58 16.98
C VAL A 123 -14.14 19.25 15.52
N ARG A 124 -14.69 20.20 14.76
CA ARG A 124 -14.93 20.05 13.31
C ARG A 124 -13.65 19.71 12.55
N ASN A 125 -12.55 20.40 12.85
CA ASN A 125 -11.23 20.16 12.25
C ASN A 125 -10.63 18.80 12.66
N THR A 126 -10.94 18.32 13.87
CA THR A 126 -10.51 17.00 14.31
C THR A 126 -11.26 15.91 13.55
N ILE A 127 -12.59 15.95 13.55
CA ILE A 127 -13.39 14.90 12.94
C ILE A 127 -13.38 14.92 11.40
N SER A 128 -12.99 16.04 10.77
CA SER A 128 -12.83 16.11 9.31
C SER A 128 -11.73 15.20 8.77
N ARG A 129 -10.78 14.80 9.63
CA ARG A 129 -9.73 13.81 9.31
C ARG A 129 -10.23 12.37 9.46
N GLY A 130 -11.45 12.19 9.96
CA GLY A 130 -12.08 10.91 10.15
C GLY A 130 -12.26 10.15 8.84
N ARG A 131 -12.29 8.83 8.95
CA ARG A 131 -12.40 7.88 7.84
C ARG A 131 -13.55 6.93 8.11
N LYS A 132 -14.10 6.30 7.06
CA LYS A 132 -15.13 5.27 7.18
C LYS A 132 -14.53 3.88 7.05
N CYS A 133 -14.93 2.99 7.95
CA CYS A 133 -14.57 1.58 7.87
C CYS A 133 -15.29 0.93 6.70
N THR A 134 -14.57 0.24 5.83
CA THR A 134 -15.17 -0.47 4.68
C THR A 134 -15.99 -1.69 5.09
N ILE A 135 -15.75 -2.24 6.28
CA ILE A 135 -16.47 -3.42 6.78
C ILE A 135 -17.78 -3.03 7.47
N CYS A 136 -17.73 -2.15 8.46
CA CYS A 136 -18.91 -1.81 9.27
C CYS A 136 -19.58 -0.48 8.91
N GLY A 137 -19.01 0.29 7.98
CA GLY A 137 -19.51 1.61 7.57
C GLY A 137 -19.34 2.74 8.59
N LYS A 138 -18.96 2.42 9.85
CA LYS A 138 -18.80 3.40 10.92
C LYS A 138 -17.52 4.23 10.76
N SER A 139 -17.57 5.45 11.28
CA SER A 139 -16.44 6.38 11.23
C SER A 139 -15.40 6.07 12.33
N PHE A 140 -14.13 6.39 12.08
CA PHE A 140 -13.00 6.29 13.01
C PHE A 140 -11.95 7.39 12.71
N LEU A 141 -11.05 7.69 13.64
CA LEU A 141 -10.11 8.82 13.51
C LEU A 141 -8.66 8.35 13.32
N THR A 142 -8.01 7.83 14.36
CA THR A 142 -6.58 7.50 14.41
C THR A 142 -6.26 6.02 14.52
N THR A 143 -7.15 5.21 15.09
CA THR A 143 -6.89 3.77 15.21
C THR A 143 -7.43 3.03 13.99
N TRP A 144 -6.53 2.59 13.12
CA TRP A 144 -6.88 1.83 11.93
C TRP A 144 -5.90 0.70 11.66
N LEU A 145 -6.40 -0.37 11.08
CA LEU A 145 -5.55 -1.36 10.43
C LEU A 145 -5.47 -1.00 8.96
N GLU A 146 -4.23 -0.89 8.49
CA GLU A 146 -3.98 -0.76 7.07
C GLU A 146 -4.11 -2.12 6.42
N CYS A 147 -4.90 -2.18 5.36
CA CYS A 147 -5.22 -3.40 4.65
C CYS A 147 -5.07 -3.20 3.15
N VAL A 148 -4.95 -4.32 2.43
CA VAL A 148 -5.05 -4.37 0.97
C VAL A 148 -6.19 -5.31 0.62
N GLU A 149 -7.08 -4.85 -0.24
CA GLU A 149 -8.06 -5.70 -0.90
C GLU A 149 -7.69 -5.87 -2.36
N PHE A 150 -7.69 -7.12 -2.83
CA PHE A 150 -7.47 -7.43 -4.23
C PHE A 150 -8.81 -7.49 -4.95
N VAL A 151 -9.06 -6.51 -5.81
CA VAL A 151 -10.32 -6.41 -6.57
C VAL A 151 -10.08 -6.48 -8.07
N PRO A 152 -11.06 -6.91 -8.87
CA PRO A 152 -10.99 -6.79 -10.32
C PRO A 152 -10.85 -5.31 -10.74
N PRO A 153 -10.00 -5.00 -11.73
CA PRO A 153 -9.84 -3.63 -12.22
C PRO A 153 -11.12 -3.13 -12.90
N SER A 154 -11.35 -1.82 -12.83
CA SER A 154 -12.50 -1.18 -13.49
C SER A 154 -12.40 -1.28 -15.01
N LYS A 155 -13.55 -1.46 -15.68
CA LYS A 155 -13.66 -1.52 -17.14
C LYS A 155 -13.08 -0.28 -17.86
N ASN A 156 -13.02 0.85 -17.16
CA ASN A 156 -12.57 2.13 -17.73
C ASN A 156 -11.05 2.33 -17.61
N TRP A 157 -10.32 1.42 -16.96
CA TRP A 157 -8.89 1.56 -16.78
C TRP A 157 -8.12 0.99 -17.98
N LYS A 158 -7.09 1.71 -18.44
CA LYS A 158 -6.14 1.19 -19.44
C LYS A 158 -5.18 0.21 -18.77
N ILE A 159 -5.54 -1.07 -18.76
CA ILE A 159 -4.79 -2.13 -18.07
C ILE A 159 -4.19 -3.16 -19.03
N SER A 160 -3.17 -3.86 -18.57
CA SER A 160 -2.66 -5.06 -19.24
C SER A 160 -3.70 -6.18 -19.21
N ARG A 161 -3.78 -6.97 -20.29
CA ARG A 161 -4.68 -8.14 -20.39
C ARG A 161 -4.40 -9.21 -19.33
N ASN A 162 -3.19 -9.22 -18.78
CA ASN A 162 -2.76 -10.19 -17.76
C ASN A 162 -3.15 -9.75 -16.33
N LEU A 163 -3.64 -8.52 -16.13
CA LEU A 163 -3.95 -7.97 -14.82
C LEU A 163 -5.37 -8.35 -14.40
N GLN A 164 -5.50 -9.41 -13.60
CA GLN A 164 -6.80 -9.89 -13.11
C GLN A 164 -7.27 -9.18 -11.84
N LEU A 165 -6.34 -8.85 -10.94
CA LEU A 165 -6.62 -8.21 -9.66
C LEU A 165 -5.68 -7.02 -9.46
N VAL A 166 -6.19 -5.97 -8.86
CA VAL A 166 -5.43 -4.79 -8.43
C VAL A 166 -5.48 -4.67 -6.90
N PRO A 167 -4.34 -4.42 -6.24
CA PRO A 167 -4.33 -4.15 -4.82
C PRO A 167 -4.85 -2.72 -4.57
N LEU A 168 -5.92 -2.60 -3.79
CA LEU A 168 -6.42 -1.33 -3.29
C LEU A 168 -6.12 -1.20 -1.81
N ARG A 169 -5.53 -0.06 -1.43
CA ARG A 169 -5.32 0.28 -0.02
C ARG A 169 -6.67 0.54 0.63
N ILE A 170 -6.94 -0.15 1.73
CA ILE A 170 -8.17 -0.06 2.51
C ILE A 170 -7.83 0.16 3.96
N LEU A 171 -8.72 0.85 4.66
CA LEU A 171 -8.58 1.16 6.08
C LEU A 171 -9.81 0.64 6.82
N ILE A 172 -9.55 -0.10 7.89
CA ILE A 172 -10.59 -0.67 8.74
C ILE A 172 -10.39 -0.22 10.18
N CYS A 173 -11.49 -0.14 10.93
CA CYS A 173 -11.47 0.54 12.22
C CYS A 173 -11.02 -0.30 13.42
N SER A 174 -10.83 -1.63 13.25
CA SER A 174 -10.42 -2.56 14.33
C SER A 174 -10.16 -3.99 13.82
N TYR A 175 -9.47 -4.79 14.65
CA TYR A 175 -9.32 -6.24 14.44
C TYR A 175 -10.65 -7.01 14.48
N LYS A 176 -11.66 -6.49 15.19
CA LYS A 176 -13.03 -7.05 15.16
C LYS A 176 -13.61 -6.96 13.75
N CYS A 177 -13.51 -5.80 13.10
CA CYS A 177 -13.90 -5.64 11.69
C CYS A 177 -13.01 -6.49 10.76
N PHE A 178 -11.70 -6.55 11.02
CA PHE A 178 -10.79 -7.39 10.23
C PHE A 178 -11.18 -8.88 10.26
N SER A 179 -11.70 -9.36 11.38
CA SER A 179 -12.12 -10.76 11.53
C SER A 179 -13.39 -11.08 10.75
N GLN A 180 -14.11 -10.06 10.27
CA GLN A 180 -15.33 -10.17 9.43
C GLN A 180 -15.05 -9.88 7.94
N ARG A 181 -13.78 -9.79 7.55
CA ARG A 181 -13.37 -9.45 6.19
C ARG A 181 -13.67 -10.56 5.17
N GLY A 182 -13.76 -10.18 3.89
CA GLY A 182 -13.80 -11.12 2.77
C GLY A 182 -12.44 -11.80 2.51
N PRO A 183 -12.42 -12.89 1.70
CA PRO A 183 -11.22 -13.70 1.47
C PRO A 183 -10.08 -12.97 0.75
N ASN A 184 -10.39 -11.88 0.03
CA ASN A 184 -9.42 -11.12 -0.76
C ASN A 184 -8.82 -9.93 0.00
N LEU A 185 -9.15 -9.77 1.28
CA LEU A 185 -8.66 -8.67 2.12
C LEU A 185 -7.59 -9.17 3.10
N PHE A 186 -6.43 -8.52 3.06
CA PHE A 186 -5.26 -8.85 3.88
C PHE A 186 -4.81 -7.64 4.67
N GLY A 187 -4.37 -7.86 5.91
CA GLY A 187 -3.77 -6.81 6.74
C GLY A 187 -2.32 -6.59 6.31
N ILE A 188 -1.87 -5.34 6.31
CA ILE A 188 -0.46 -5.01 6.16
C ILE A 188 0.16 -5.04 7.55
N ALA A 189 1.15 -5.89 7.75
CA ALA A 189 1.95 -5.95 8.96
C ALA A 189 3.42 -5.74 8.60
N GLN A 190 4.14 -4.98 9.41
CA GLN A 190 5.60 -4.99 9.40
C GLN A 190 6.03 -6.25 10.16
N VAL A 191 6.66 -7.18 9.45
CA VAL A 191 7.26 -8.41 10.01
C VAL A 191 8.76 -8.22 10.14
#